data_AF-A0A3N2KJB2-F1
#
_entry.id   AF-A0A3N2KJB2-F1
#
_cell.length_a   1.000
_cell.length_b   1.000
_cell.length_c   1.000
_cell.angle_alpha   90.00
_cell.angle_beta   90.00
_cell.angle_gamma   90.00
#
_symmetry.space_group_name_H-M   'P 1'
#
loop_
_entity.id
_entity.type
_entity.pdbx_description
1 polymer ?
#
loop_
_entity_poly.entity_id
_entity_poly.type
_entity_poly.pdbx_seq_one_letter_code
_entity_poly.pdbx_strand_id
1 'polypeptide(L)'
;MKKKGSVVEFNDQRDKELLQAFKSQLHLLGTVPLQEVFTRAAMMPASRFWVSERRAMIVISAMLKGDRIESMNTKKREMYHEICRRVKRILEEEPGITLTEATFRVVNSPAPEFYLTPKSARAMIYRLRA
;
A
#
# COMPACT_ATOMS: atom_id res chain seq x y z
N MET A 1 6.35 16.77 10.69
CA MET A 1 6.67 17.12 9.28
C MET A 1 7.78 16.22 8.77
N LYS A 2 7.66 15.65 7.55
CA LYS A 2 8.82 14.99 6.90
C LYS A 2 9.85 16.06 6.51
N LYS A 3 11.14 15.80 6.74
CA LYS A 3 12.22 16.73 6.37
C LYS A 3 12.31 16.86 4.85
N LYS A 4 12.63 18.06 4.36
CA LYS A 4 12.96 18.31 2.94
C LYS A 4 14.11 17.35 2.57
N GLY A 5 13.94 16.54 1.53
CA GLY A 5 14.94 15.53 1.10
C GLY A 5 14.78 14.13 1.69
N SER A 6 13.72 13.82 2.44
CA SER A 6 13.41 12.44 2.83
C SER A 6 12.91 11.64 1.62
N VAL A 7 13.82 11.16 0.77
CA VAL A 7 13.52 10.16 -0.26
C VAL A 7 13.18 8.87 0.50
N VAL A 8 11.91 8.45 0.45
CA VAL A 8 11.56 7.10 0.90
C VAL A 8 12.11 6.18 -0.18
N GLU A 9 13.04 5.31 0.18
CA GLU A 9 13.84 4.39 -0.67
C GLU A 9 13.07 3.60 -1.75
N PHE A 10 11.74 3.65 -1.77
CA PHE A 10 10.86 2.84 -2.61
C PHE A 10 9.84 3.66 -3.41
N ASN A 11 9.96 5.00 -3.43
CA ASN A 11 9.01 5.83 -4.17
C ASN A 11 9.06 5.53 -5.67
N ASP A 12 10.24 5.35 -6.27
CA ASP A 12 10.37 5.21 -7.72
C ASP A 12 9.72 3.92 -8.25
N GLN A 13 9.84 2.81 -7.52
CA GLN A 13 9.24 1.54 -7.94
C GLN A 13 7.72 1.58 -7.84
N ARG A 14 7.18 2.06 -6.71
CA ARG A 14 5.73 2.28 -6.55
C ARG A 14 5.19 3.16 -7.65
N ASP A 15 5.89 4.26 -7.92
CA ASP A 15 5.45 5.28 -8.83
C ASP A 15 5.44 4.75 -10.27
N LYS A 16 6.45 3.96 -10.68
CA LYS A 16 6.46 3.22 -11.95
C LYS A 16 5.29 2.23 -12.05
N GLU A 17 5.05 1.43 -11.01
CA GLU A 17 3.96 0.47 -11.00
C GLU A 17 2.59 1.13 -11.07
N LEU A 18 2.38 2.21 -10.32
CA LEU A 18 1.13 2.97 -10.34
C LEU A 18 0.90 3.62 -11.71
N LEU A 19 1.95 4.16 -12.33
CA LEU A 19 1.88 4.73 -13.67
C LEU A 19 1.55 3.65 -14.70
N GLN A 20 2.12 2.45 -14.57
CA GLN A 20 1.81 1.33 -15.46
C GLN A 20 0.37 0.84 -15.26
N ALA A 21 -0.09 0.73 -14.02
CA ALA A 21 -1.48 0.41 -13.70
C ALA A 21 -2.44 1.45 -14.30
N PHE A 22 -2.10 2.74 -14.23
CA PHE A 22 -2.88 3.79 -14.89
C PHE A 22 -2.89 3.67 -16.41
N LYS A 23 -1.71 3.44 -17.03
CA LYS A 23 -1.60 3.24 -18.49
C LYS A 23 -2.45 2.07 -18.97
N SER A 24 -2.52 0.98 -18.21
CA SER A 24 -3.34 -0.19 -18.57
C SER A 24 -4.85 0.12 -18.52
N GLN A 25 -5.28 1.15 -17.81
CA GLN A 25 -6.69 1.58 -17.76
C GLN A 25 -7.06 2.62 -18.82
N LEU A 26 -6.11 3.15 -19.61
CA LEU A 26 -6.37 4.23 -20.58
C LEU A 26 -7.37 3.83 -21.68
N HIS A 27 -7.50 2.53 -21.98
CA HIS A 27 -8.48 2.02 -22.93
C HIS A 27 -9.94 2.30 -22.50
N LEU A 28 -10.18 2.66 -21.23
CA LEU A 28 -11.50 3.01 -20.70
C LEU A 28 -11.88 4.48 -20.94
N LEU A 29 -10.96 5.31 -21.43
CA LEU A 29 -11.25 6.70 -21.75
C LEU A 29 -12.32 6.77 -22.85
N GLY A 30 -13.29 7.65 -22.67
CA GLY A 30 -14.49 7.74 -23.52
C GLY A 30 -15.66 6.89 -23.03
N THR A 31 -15.38 5.85 -22.22
CA THR A 31 -16.42 4.99 -21.59
C THR A 31 -16.68 5.39 -20.15
N VAL A 32 -15.64 5.75 -19.40
CA VAL A 32 -15.76 6.20 -18.00
C VAL A 32 -15.09 7.57 -17.80
N PRO A 33 -15.51 8.35 -16.79
CA PRO A 33 -14.83 9.60 -16.44
C PRO A 33 -13.35 9.37 -16.11
N LEU A 34 -12.48 10.33 -16.43
CA LEU A 34 -11.05 10.23 -16.12
C LEU A 34 -10.77 9.98 -14.63
N GLN A 35 -11.62 10.50 -13.74
CA GLN A 35 -11.53 10.23 -12.30
C GLN A 35 -11.64 8.74 -11.97
N GLU A 36 -12.52 8.02 -12.67
CA GLU A 36 -12.72 6.59 -12.50
C GLU A 36 -11.50 5.79 -12.98
N VAL A 37 -10.80 6.24 -14.02
CA VAL A 37 -9.54 5.64 -14.47
C VAL A 37 -8.47 5.72 -13.37
N PHE A 38 -8.38 6.84 -12.64
CA PHE A 38 -7.48 6.96 -11.49
C PHE A 38 -7.87 6.04 -10.33
N THR A 39 -9.17 5.93 -10.04
CA THR A 39 -9.68 5.02 -9.00
C THR A 39 -9.33 3.58 -9.33
N ARG A 40 -9.61 3.13 -10.56
CA ARG A 40 -9.30 1.77 -11.03
C ARG A 40 -7.80 1.47 -10.97
N ALA A 41 -6.96 2.41 -11.39
CA ALA A 41 -5.51 2.26 -11.28
C ALA A 41 -5.05 2.05 -9.83
N ALA A 42 -5.64 2.74 -8.86
CA ALA A 42 -5.32 2.58 -7.44
C ALA A 42 -5.80 1.24 -6.86
N MET A 43 -6.84 0.64 -7.43
CA MET A 43 -7.43 -0.64 -7.03
C MET A 43 -6.76 -1.85 -7.70
N MET A 44 -5.87 -1.63 -8.67
CA MET A 44 -5.11 -2.72 -9.30
C MET A 44 -4.13 -3.35 -8.29
N PRO A 45 -3.87 -4.67 -8.37
CA PRO A 45 -2.84 -5.32 -7.57
C PRO A 45 -1.47 -4.63 -7.71
N ALA A 46 -0.71 -4.63 -6.62
CA ALA A 46 0.65 -4.10 -6.59
C ALA A 46 1.65 -5.21 -6.23
N SER A 47 2.92 -5.05 -6.62
CA SER A 47 3.95 -6.07 -6.37
C SER A 47 4.20 -6.31 -4.88
N ARG A 48 3.95 -5.30 -4.05
CA ARG A 48 4.12 -5.34 -2.60
C ARG A 48 3.22 -4.33 -1.89
N PHE A 49 3.17 -4.41 -0.56
CA PHE A 49 2.60 -3.32 0.23
C PHE A 49 3.57 -2.13 0.25
N TRP A 50 3.08 -0.97 -0.19
CA TRP A 50 3.87 0.26 -0.28
C TRP A 50 4.01 1.00 1.06
N VAL A 51 4.57 0.30 2.03
CA VAL A 51 4.92 0.80 3.37
C VAL A 51 6.29 0.27 3.77
N SER A 52 7.08 1.07 4.47
CA SER A 52 8.37 0.59 5.01
C SER A 52 8.14 -0.51 6.03
N GLU A 53 8.94 -1.57 5.99
CA GLU A 53 8.90 -2.71 6.92
C GLU A 53 8.91 -2.26 8.39
N ARG A 54 9.82 -1.33 8.75
CA ARG A 54 9.88 -0.77 10.10
C ARG A 54 8.56 -0.14 10.53
N ARG A 55 7.89 0.61 9.65
CA ARG A 55 6.60 1.24 9.98
C ARG A 55 5.50 0.20 10.09
N ALA A 56 5.48 -0.81 9.22
CA ALA A 56 4.55 -1.92 9.32
C ALA A 56 4.72 -2.63 10.66
N MET A 57 5.96 -2.99 11.04
CA MET A 57 6.27 -3.62 12.31
C MET A 57 5.72 -2.87 13.52
N ILE A 58 5.93 -1.56 13.58
CA ILE A 58 5.42 -0.73 14.69
C ILE A 58 3.89 -0.80 14.76
N VAL A 59 3.20 -0.67 13.61
CA VAL A 59 1.73 -0.64 13.59
C VAL A 59 1.15 -2.02 13.86
N ILE A 60 1.69 -3.08 13.27
CA ILE A 60 1.22 -4.45 13.47
C ILE A 60 1.45 -4.89 14.91
N SER A 61 2.60 -4.59 15.51
CA SER A 61 2.86 -4.88 16.93
C SER A 61 1.83 -4.21 17.85
N ALA A 62 1.47 -2.95 17.59
CA ALA A 62 0.43 -2.23 18.32
C ALA A 62 -0.95 -2.89 18.14
N MET A 63 -1.33 -3.21 16.89
CA MET A 63 -2.61 -3.87 16.59
C MET A 63 -2.75 -5.25 17.24
N LEU A 64 -1.66 -6.02 17.34
CA LEU A 64 -1.65 -7.32 18.02
C LEU A 64 -1.84 -7.19 19.54
N LYS A 65 -1.47 -6.04 20.14
CA LYS A 65 -1.73 -5.71 21.54
C LYS A 65 -3.14 -5.18 21.81
N GLY A 66 -3.95 -5.01 20.75
CA GLY A 66 -5.32 -4.50 20.84
C GLY A 66 -5.47 -3.02 20.50
N ASP A 67 -4.40 -2.31 20.11
CA ASP A 67 -4.49 -0.90 19.75
C ASP A 67 -5.30 -0.71 18.46
N ARG A 68 -6.12 0.35 18.45
CA ARG A 68 -6.92 0.72 17.29
C ARG A 68 -6.22 1.78 16.44
N ILE A 69 -6.40 1.69 15.13
CA ILE A 69 -5.80 2.61 14.14
C ILE A 69 -6.83 3.60 13.55
N GLU A 70 -7.84 3.99 14.33
CA GLU A 70 -8.98 4.82 13.91
C GLU A 70 -8.58 6.20 13.37
N SER A 71 -7.44 6.75 13.82
CA SER A 71 -6.90 8.02 13.33
C SER A 71 -6.37 7.97 11.89
N MET A 72 -6.20 6.77 11.31
CA MET A 72 -5.73 6.62 9.93
C MET A 72 -6.90 6.73 8.94
N ASN A 73 -6.62 7.28 7.75
CA ASN A 73 -7.61 7.27 6.67
C ASN A 73 -8.01 5.84 6.28
N THR A 74 -9.18 5.69 5.67
CA THR A 74 -9.80 4.41 5.35
C THR A 74 -8.88 3.46 4.58
N LYS A 75 -8.27 3.90 3.46
CA LYS A 75 -7.36 3.04 2.68
C LYS A 75 -6.14 2.57 3.45
N LYS A 76 -5.57 3.45 4.29
CA LYS A 76 -4.44 3.08 5.14
C LYS A 76 -4.84 2.10 6.24
N ARG A 77 -6.07 2.20 6.78
CA ARG A 77 -6.61 1.21 7.73
C ARG A 77 -6.79 -0.15 7.05
N GLU A 78 -7.42 -0.17 5.88
CA GLU A 78 -7.61 -1.39 5.07
C GLU A 78 -6.28 -2.10 4.83
N MET A 79 -5.23 -1.36 4.44
CA MET A 79 -3.89 -1.89 4.25
C MET A 79 -3.35 -2.59 5.51
N TYR A 80 -3.37 -1.92 6.67
CA TYR A 80 -2.83 -2.50 7.89
C TYR A 80 -3.68 -3.64 8.44
N HIS A 81 -4.99 -3.62 8.24
CA HIS A 81 -5.84 -4.77 8.56
C HIS A 81 -5.49 -5.99 7.71
N GLU A 82 -5.27 -5.81 6.41
CA GLU A 82 -4.86 -6.90 5.54
C GLU A 82 -3.46 -7.43 5.90
N ILE A 83 -2.50 -6.55 6.16
CA ILE A 83 -1.16 -6.95 6.64
C ILE A 83 -1.28 -7.72 7.96
N CYS A 84 -2.02 -7.18 8.94
CA CYS A 84 -2.20 -7.81 10.24
C CYS A 84 -2.83 -9.21 10.11
N ARG A 85 -3.86 -9.35 9.27
CA ARG A 85 -4.51 -10.63 8.98
C ARG A 85 -3.52 -11.66 8.43
N ARG A 86 -2.69 -11.28 7.44
CA ARG A 86 -1.67 -12.18 6.86
C ARG A 86 -0.56 -12.51 7.85
N VAL A 87 -0.13 -11.56 8.66
CA VAL A 87 0.90 -11.77 9.70
C VAL A 87 0.41 -12.75 10.76
N LYS A 88 -0.84 -12.60 11.25
CA LYS A 88 -1.44 -13.55 12.20
C LYS A 88 -1.43 -14.98 11.67
N ARG A 89 -1.85 -15.15 10.41
CA ARG A 89 -1.84 -16.45 9.74
C ARG A 89 -0.44 -17.08 9.72
N ILE A 90 0.60 -16.33 9.36
CA ILE A 90 1.98 -16.84 9.37
C ILE A 90 2.43 -17.22 10.78
N LEU A 91 2.11 -16.42 11.79
CA LEU A 91 2.44 -16.72 13.20
C LEU A 91 1.75 -17.98 13.71
N GLU A 92 0.54 -18.28 13.21
CA GLU A 92 -0.22 -19.49 13.53
C GLU A 92 0.33 -20.73 12.79
N GLU A 93 0.71 -20.57 11.51
CA GLU A 93 1.18 -21.65 10.64
C GLU A 93 2.65 -22.04 10.87
N GLU A 94 3.51 -21.12 11.33
CA GLU A 94 4.95 -21.32 11.50
C GLU A 94 5.40 -21.06 12.96
N PRO A 95 5.21 -22.01 13.90
CA PRO A 95 5.68 -21.85 15.27
C PRO A 95 7.19 -21.56 15.34
N GLY A 96 7.55 -20.43 15.94
CA GLY A 96 8.95 -19.99 16.09
C GLY A 96 9.39 -18.88 15.13
N ILE A 97 8.58 -18.53 14.12
CA ILE A 97 8.85 -17.34 13.30
C ILE A 97 8.72 -16.07 14.14
N THR A 98 9.62 -15.11 13.92
CA THR A 98 9.55 -13.83 14.61
C THR A 98 8.49 -12.92 13.98
N LEU A 99 7.88 -12.04 14.77
CA LEU A 99 6.98 -11.00 14.25
C LEU A 99 7.65 -10.15 13.17
N THR A 100 8.95 -9.89 13.32
CA THR A 100 9.78 -9.16 12.35
C THR A 100 9.79 -9.86 11.01
N GLU A 101 10.12 -11.14 10.99
CA GLU A 101 10.19 -11.94 9.77
C GLU A 101 8.81 -12.11 9.12
N ALA A 102 7.78 -12.43 9.91
CA ALA A 102 6.41 -12.55 9.39
C ALA A 102 5.94 -11.24 8.73
N THR A 103 6.19 -10.09 9.36
CA THR A 103 5.81 -8.78 8.80
C THR A 103 6.64 -8.43 7.57
N PHE A 104 7.94 -8.76 7.57
CA PHE A 104 8.81 -8.59 6.41
C PHE A 104 8.26 -9.35 5.21
N ARG A 105 7.96 -10.65 5.37
CA ARG A 105 7.38 -11.49 4.30
C ARG A 105 6.07 -10.92 3.77
N VAL A 106 5.16 -10.52 4.65
CA VAL A 106 3.86 -9.98 4.25
C VAL A 106 4.01 -8.67 3.48
N VAL A 107 4.79 -7.72 4.00
CA VAL A 107 4.98 -6.41 3.37
C VAL A 107 5.61 -6.55 1.98
N ASN A 108 6.51 -7.52 1.80
CA ASN A 108 7.17 -7.82 0.53
C ASN A 108 6.37 -8.78 -0.38
N SER A 109 5.17 -9.22 0.04
CA SER A 109 4.28 -10.05 -0.78
C SER A 109 3.29 -9.21 -1.61
N PRO A 110 2.74 -9.72 -2.72
CA PRO A 110 1.76 -9.00 -3.54
C PRO A 110 0.59 -8.42 -2.73
N ALA A 111 0.35 -7.12 -2.92
CA ALA A 111 -0.75 -6.43 -2.28
C ALA A 111 -1.99 -6.46 -3.18
N PRO A 112 -3.21 -6.61 -2.60
CA PRO A 112 -4.45 -6.64 -3.40
C PRO A 112 -4.69 -5.35 -4.19
N GLU A 113 -4.23 -4.22 -3.66
CA GLU A 113 -4.32 -2.91 -4.29
C GLU A 113 -3.19 -1.98 -3.80
N PHE A 114 -3.09 -0.77 -4.37
CA PHE A 114 -2.11 0.23 -3.92
C PHE A 114 -2.46 0.89 -2.58
N TYR A 115 -3.69 0.69 -2.07
CA TYR A 115 -4.22 1.36 -0.87
C TYR A 115 -4.08 2.88 -0.91
N LEU A 116 -4.30 3.45 -2.10
CA LEU A 116 -4.30 4.90 -2.34
C LEU A 116 -5.74 5.39 -2.46
N THR A 117 -6.00 6.59 -1.95
CA THR A 117 -7.25 7.28 -2.30
C THR A 117 -7.18 7.75 -3.75
N PRO A 118 -8.33 7.89 -4.45
CA PRO A 118 -8.34 8.43 -5.82
C PRO A 118 -7.62 9.78 -5.94
N LYS A 119 -7.77 10.65 -4.93
CA LYS A 119 -7.08 11.94 -4.85
C LYS A 119 -5.55 11.78 -4.81
N SER A 120 -5.04 10.85 -4.00
CA SER A 120 -3.61 10.57 -3.88
C SER A 120 -3.05 9.95 -5.16
N ALA A 121 -3.73 8.95 -5.73
CA ALA A 121 -3.32 8.31 -6.98
C ALA A 121 -3.21 9.33 -8.12
N ARG A 122 -4.23 10.17 -8.28
CA ARG A 122 -4.24 11.28 -9.25
C ARG A 122 -3.05 12.22 -9.05
N ALA A 123 -2.81 12.69 -7.82
CA ALA A 123 -1.73 13.62 -7.52
C ALA A 123 -0.33 13.01 -7.74
N MET A 124 -0.17 11.71 -7.54
CA MET A 124 1.07 10.99 -7.83
C MET A 124 1.26 10.87 -9.34
N ILE A 125 0.26 10.36 -10.06
CA ILE A 125 0.35 10.16 -11.52
C ILE A 125 0.64 11.46 -12.27
N TYR A 126 0.00 12.58 -11.90
CA TYR A 126 0.30 13.86 -12.54
C TYR A 126 1.73 14.33 -12.31
N ARG A 127 2.28 14.11 -11.11
CA ARG A 127 3.67 14.45 -10.79
C ARG A 127 4.68 13.64 -11.58
N LEU A 128 4.34 12.40 -11.93
CA LEU A 128 5.21 11.50 -12.72
C LEU A 128 5.20 11.82 -14.22
N ARG A 129 4.26 12.64 -14.68
CA ARG A 129 4.16 13.10 -16.07
C ARG A 129 4.68 14.53 -16.26
N ALA A 130 4.97 15.24 -15.17
CA ALA A 130 5.56 16.57 -15.16
C ALA A 130 7.08 16.48 -15.18
#